data_AF-A0A2U9BPS2-F1
#
_entry.id   AF-A0A2U9BPS2-F1
#
_cell.length_a   1.000
_cell.length_b   1.000
_cell.length_c   1.000
_cell.angle_alpha   90.00
_cell.angle_beta   90.00
_cell.angle_gamma   90.00
#
_symmetry.space_group_name_H-M   'P 1'
#
loop_
_entity.id
_entity.type
_entity.pdbx_description
1 polymer ?
#
loop_
_entity_poly.entity_id
_entity_poly.type
_entity_poly.pdbx_seq_one_letter_code
_entity_poly.pdbx_strand_id
1 'polypeptide(L)'
;MNCLSQTTGQIQCKTHDSTLALPMSAQAARGLTVLSLLLCLLALILGVAGAKCTRYGTQASKARLAGIAGVLFLVAGLAYLIPICWTAYAIIRDFYDPNVAAPFKRELGPALYLGWGACLLLVVGGSLLHVGSSPPGGRVLPVFGGATKDNPQTGPAGEVKQQEKSFV
;
A
#
# COMPACT_ATOMS: atom_id res chain seq x y z
N MET A 1 17.41 -0.01 -15.21
CA MET A 1 18.85 0.28 -15.41
C MET A 1 19.60 -0.87 -14.77
N ASN A 2 20.44 -1.54 -15.55
CA ASN A 2 21.32 -2.57 -15.01
C ASN A 2 22.73 -2.01 -15.10
N CYS A 3 23.40 -1.88 -13.95
CA CYS A 3 24.77 -1.39 -13.89
C CYS A 3 25.66 -2.56 -13.48
N LEU A 4 26.63 -2.87 -14.33
CA LEU A 4 27.62 -3.90 -14.05
C LEU A 4 28.92 -3.20 -13.73
N SER A 5 29.51 -3.56 -12.59
CA SER A 5 30.87 -3.15 -12.24
C SER A 5 31.83 -4.15 -12.85
N GLN A 6 32.59 -3.74 -13.86
CA GLN A 6 33.66 -4.57 -14.42
C GLN A 6 34.90 -4.48 -13.52
N THR A 7 35.72 -5.54 -13.47
CA THR A 7 36.96 -5.60 -12.67
C THR A 7 37.97 -4.51 -13.04
N THR A 8 37.82 -3.89 -14.22
CA THR A 8 38.57 -2.71 -14.69
C THR A 8 38.16 -1.39 -14.02
N GLY A 9 37.20 -1.39 -13.07
CA GLY A 9 36.74 -0.19 -12.37
C GLY A 9 35.77 0.68 -13.16
N GLN A 10 35.41 0.27 -14.38
CA GLN A 10 34.38 0.94 -15.17
C GLN A 10 33.00 0.41 -14.81
N ILE A 11 32.08 1.32 -14.50
CA ILE A 11 30.67 1.03 -14.28
C ILE A 11 29.95 1.24 -15.61
N GLN A 12 29.51 0.16 -16.26
CA GLN A 12 28.70 0.26 -17.46
C GLN A 12 27.23 0.08 -17.09
N CYS A 13 26.47 1.17 -17.16
CA CYS A 13 25.03 1.16 -16.97
C CYS A 13 24.34 1.07 -18.33
N LYS A 14 23.65 -0.05 -18.59
CA LYS A 14 22.77 -0.19 -19.74
C LYS A 14 21.34 0.16 -19.31
N THR A 15 20.80 1.24 -19.86
CA THR A 15 19.37 1.53 -19.83
C THR A 15 18.65 0.48 -20.69
N HIS A 16 17.52 -0.03 -20.20
CA HIS A 16 16.71 -0.93 -21.01
C HIS A 16 15.93 -0.07 -22.02
N ASP A 17 16.42 0.00 -23.26
CA ASP A 17 15.82 0.79 -24.36
C ASP A 17 14.49 0.24 -24.88
N SER A 18 14.02 -0.90 -24.37
CA SER A 18 12.75 -1.48 -24.83
C SER A 18 11.99 -2.11 -23.67
N THR A 19 10.80 -1.56 -23.41
CA THR A 19 9.75 -2.09 -22.53
C THR A 19 9.16 -3.42 -23.03
N LEU A 20 9.61 -3.93 -24.19
CA LEU A 20 9.10 -5.13 -24.85
C LEU A 20 9.89 -6.42 -24.56
N ALA A 21 11.00 -6.35 -23.82
CA ALA A 21 11.86 -7.50 -23.49
C ALA A 21 11.79 -7.93 -22.00
N LEU A 22 10.76 -7.49 -21.27
CA LEU A 22 10.55 -7.83 -19.86
C LEU A 22 9.32 -8.75 -19.73
N PRO A 23 9.37 -9.85 -18.95
CA PRO A 23 8.23 -10.73 -18.73
C PRO A 23 7.03 -9.93 -18.21
N MET A 24 5.83 -10.24 -18.72
CA MET A 24 4.58 -9.51 -18.47
C MET A 24 4.29 -9.29 -16.96
N SER A 25 4.74 -10.21 -16.10
CA SER A 25 4.64 -10.13 -14.64
C SER A 25 5.48 -9.00 -14.03
N ALA A 26 6.66 -8.71 -14.58
CA ALA A 26 7.51 -7.61 -14.13
C ALA A 26 6.95 -6.24 -14.54
N GLN A 27 6.28 -6.16 -15.69
CA GLN A 27 5.57 -4.96 -16.12
C GLN A 27 4.32 -4.69 -15.26
N ALA A 28 3.57 -5.75 -14.92
CA ALA A 28 2.44 -5.65 -14.00
C ALA A 28 2.86 -5.17 -12.61
N ALA A 29 3.98 -5.68 -12.07
CA ALA A 29 4.52 -5.25 -10.78
C ALA A 29 4.87 -3.75 -10.77
N ARG A 30 5.47 -3.22 -11.84
CA ARG A 30 5.74 -1.78 -11.96
C ARG A 30 4.45 -0.96 -12.00
N GLY A 31 3.46 -1.40 -12.78
CA GLY A 31 2.14 -0.77 -12.81
C GLY A 31 1.48 -0.70 -11.44
N LEU A 32 1.52 -1.81 -10.69
CA LEU A 32 1.01 -1.89 -9.31
C LEU A 32 1.72 -0.93 -8.36
N THR A 33 3.05 -0.82 -8.43
CA THR A 33 3.79 0.14 -7.59
C THR A 33 3.42 1.59 -7.88
N VAL A 34 3.28 1.97 -9.16
CA VAL A 34 2.91 3.33 -9.55
C VAL A 34 1.47 3.63 -9.13
N LEU A 35 0.54 2.72 -9.37
CA LEU A 35 -0.85 2.87 -8.96
C LEU A 35 -0.96 3.03 -7.45
N SER A 36 -0.21 2.23 -6.69
CA SER A 36 -0.17 2.33 -5.23
C SER A 36 0.36 3.68 -4.75
N LEU A 37 1.38 4.24 -5.40
CA LEU A 37 1.91 5.57 -5.07
C LEU A 37 0.89 6.67 -5.35
N LEU A 38 0.16 6.58 -6.46
CA LEU A 38 -0.93 7.51 -6.78
C LEU A 38 -2.05 7.45 -5.73
N LEU A 39 -2.44 6.24 -5.30
CA LEU A 39 -3.42 6.06 -4.23
C LEU A 39 -2.93 6.64 -2.90
N CYS A 40 -1.66 6.45 -2.53
CA CYS A 40 -1.06 7.07 -1.34
C CYS A 40 -1.09 8.61 -1.41
N LEU A 41 -0.76 9.19 -2.57
CA LEU A 41 -0.81 10.65 -2.77
C LEU A 41 -2.23 11.19 -2.60
N LEU A 42 -3.22 10.53 -3.20
CA LEU A 42 -4.63 10.90 -3.06
C LEU A 42 -5.09 10.77 -1.60
N ALA A 43 -4.74 9.67 -0.93
CA ALA A 43 -5.06 9.46 0.49
C ALA A 43 -4.45 10.56 1.38
N LEU A 44 -3.22 11.00 1.10
CA LEU A 44 -2.56 12.08 1.82
C LEU A 44 -3.29 13.41 1.66
N ILE A 45 -3.70 13.76 0.43
CA ILE A 45 -4.48 14.98 0.15
C ILE A 45 -5.82 14.95 0.90
N LEU A 46 -6.53 13.82 0.86
CA LEU A 46 -7.79 13.64 1.59
C LEU A 46 -7.58 13.73 3.11
N GLY A 47 -6.47 13.18 3.63
CA GLY A 47 -6.11 13.24 5.04
C GLY A 47 -5.85 14.67 5.51
N VAL A 48 -5.12 15.47 4.73
CA VAL A 48 -4.87 16.89 5.01
C VAL A 48 -6.17 17.71 4.92
N ALA A 49 -7.03 17.41 3.94
CA ALA A 49 -8.35 18.04 3.83
C ALA A 49 -9.27 17.71 5.02
N GLY A 50 -9.13 16.50 5.61
CA GLY A 50 -9.84 16.07 6.81
C GLY A 50 -9.29 16.65 8.13
N ALA A 51 -8.14 17.30 8.11
CA ALA A 51 -7.54 17.88 9.32
C ALA A 51 -8.36 19.05 9.87
N LYS A 52 -8.34 19.23 11.20
CA LYS A 52 -9.07 20.32 11.88
C LYS A 52 -8.62 21.72 11.41
N CYS A 53 -7.38 21.85 10.93
CA CYS A 53 -6.80 23.09 10.43
C CYS A 53 -7.37 23.54 9.07
N THR A 54 -8.04 22.67 8.32
CA THR A 54 -8.64 23.00 7.01
C THR A 54 -10.00 23.66 7.19
N ARG A 55 -10.20 24.91 6.76
CA ARG A 55 -11.47 25.66 6.90
C ARG A 55 -12.49 25.31 5.80
N TYR A 56 -12.68 24.02 5.50
CA TYR A 56 -13.67 23.57 4.53
C TYR A 56 -14.63 22.53 5.15
N GLY A 57 -15.94 22.76 5.05
CA GLY A 57 -16.98 21.80 5.46
C GLY A 57 -17.31 21.72 6.96
N THR A 58 -18.29 20.87 7.28
CA THR A 58 -18.76 20.58 8.65
C THR A 58 -17.85 19.57 9.34
N GLN A 59 -17.89 19.48 10.68
CA GLN A 59 -17.07 18.50 11.42
C GLN A 59 -17.36 17.05 11.01
N ALA A 60 -18.62 16.74 10.66
CA ALA A 60 -19.03 15.41 10.20
C ALA A 60 -18.43 15.05 8.82
N SER A 61 -18.40 16.00 7.87
CA SER A 61 -17.79 15.74 6.55
C SER A 61 -16.28 15.55 6.67
N LYS A 62 -15.61 16.32 7.54
CA LYS A 62 -14.17 16.18 7.82
C LYS A 62 -13.81 14.82 8.42
N ALA A 63 -14.60 14.35 9.38
CA ALA A 63 -14.43 13.02 9.95
C ALA A 63 -14.58 11.91 8.90
N ARG A 64 -15.59 12.00 8.02
CA ARG A 64 -15.75 11.05 6.90
C ARG A 64 -14.57 11.08 5.93
N LEU A 65 -14.08 12.27 5.55
CA LEU A 65 -12.91 12.41 4.68
C LEU A 65 -11.66 11.79 5.29
N ALA A 66 -11.40 12.04 6.59
CA ALA A 66 -10.28 11.45 7.31
C ALA A 66 -10.39 9.91 7.41
N GLY A 67 -11.59 9.39 7.62
CA GLY A 67 -11.85 7.95 7.64
C GLY A 67 -11.61 7.27 6.30
N ILE A 68 -12.08 7.89 5.20
CA ILE A 68 -11.84 7.43 3.83
C ILE A 68 -10.34 7.47 3.50
N ALA A 69 -9.64 8.53 3.89
CA ALA A 69 -8.19 8.65 3.72
C ALA A 69 -7.45 7.50 4.43
N GLY A 70 -7.85 7.16 5.66
CA GLY A 70 -7.27 6.03 6.40
C GLY A 70 -7.46 4.69 5.69
N VAL A 71 -8.66 4.40 5.19
CA VAL A 71 -8.92 3.17 4.41
C VAL A 71 -8.11 3.14 3.12
N LEU A 72 -8.01 4.26 2.40
CA LEU A 72 -7.21 4.35 1.18
C LEU A 72 -5.72 4.11 1.47
N PHE A 73 -5.19 4.62 2.59
CA PHE A 73 -3.82 4.33 3.02
C PHE A 73 -3.58 2.85 3.32
N LEU A 74 -4.55 2.17 3.95
CA LEU A 74 -4.47 0.73 4.22
C LEU A 74 -4.45 -0.08 2.91
N VAL A 75 -5.37 0.23 1.99
CA VAL A 75 -5.45 -0.44 0.68
C VAL A 75 -4.19 -0.19 -0.14
N ALA A 76 -3.66 1.04 -0.14
CA ALA A 76 -2.43 1.38 -0.83
C ALA A 76 -1.22 0.65 -0.21
N GLY A 77 -1.10 0.59 1.13
CA GLY A 77 -0.04 -0.17 1.79
C GLY A 77 -0.07 -1.66 1.44
N LEU A 78 -1.26 -2.27 1.41
CA LEU A 78 -1.46 -3.67 0.99
C LEU A 78 -1.11 -3.88 -0.49
N ALA A 79 -1.55 -2.98 -1.36
CA ALA A 79 -1.26 -3.05 -2.79
C ALA A 79 0.24 -2.87 -3.09
N TYR A 80 0.96 -2.07 -2.30
CA TYR A 80 2.42 -1.91 -2.40
C TYR A 80 3.18 -3.15 -1.91
N LEU A 81 2.63 -3.89 -0.95
CA LEU A 81 3.25 -5.10 -0.42
C LEU A 81 3.32 -6.22 -1.47
N ILE A 82 2.33 -6.34 -2.35
CA ILE A 82 2.26 -7.38 -3.40
C ILE A 82 3.51 -7.39 -4.31
N PRO A 83 3.89 -6.29 -5.01
CA PRO A 83 5.07 -6.27 -5.87
C PRO A 83 6.38 -6.43 -5.08
N ILE A 84 6.42 -5.99 -3.82
CA ILE A 84 7.59 -6.14 -2.94
C ILE A 84 7.78 -7.61 -2.53
N CYS A 85 6.71 -8.31 -2.13
CA CYS A 85 6.76 -9.74 -1.82
C CYS A 85 7.08 -10.56 -3.07
N TRP A 86 6.52 -10.19 -4.23
CA TRP A 86 6.81 -10.86 -5.49
C TRP A 86 8.29 -10.73 -5.89
N THR A 87 8.85 -9.53 -5.80
CA THR A 87 10.27 -9.29 -6.10
C THR A 87 11.19 -10.03 -5.13
N ALA A 88 10.85 -10.06 -3.83
CA ALA A 88 11.57 -10.87 -2.84
C ALA A 88 11.55 -12.36 -3.20
N TYR A 89 10.37 -12.91 -3.50
CA TYR A 89 10.19 -14.31 -3.85
C TYR A 89 10.97 -14.68 -5.12
N ALA A 90 10.94 -13.84 -6.15
CA ALA A 90 11.68 -14.08 -7.39
C ALA A 90 13.20 -14.13 -7.15
N ILE A 91 13.74 -13.22 -6.33
CA ILE A 91 15.18 -13.19 -5.99
C ILE A 91 15.57 -14.46 -5.22
N ILE A 92 14.76 -14.86 -4.23
CA ILE A 92 15.03 -16.06 -3.43
C ILE A 92 14.97 -17.30 -4.32
N ARG A 93 13.96 -17.41 -5.18
CA ARG A 93 13.83 -18.53 -6.12
C ARG A 93 15.05 -18.63 -7.04
N ASP A 94 15.46 -17.52 -7.66
CA ASP A 94 16.64 -17.46 -8.54
C ASP A 94 17.93 -17.86 -7.80
N PHE A 95 18.01 -17.59 -6.49
CA PHE A 95 19.18 -17.95 -5.69
C PHE A 95 19.29 -19.46 -5.44
N TYR A 96 18.17 -20.17 -5.28
CA TYR A 96 18.14 -21.62 -5.02
C TYR A 96 18.02 -22.48 -6.28
N ASP A 97 17.78 -21.89 -7.45
CA ASP A 97 17.63 -22.62 -8.70
C ASP A 97 19.00 -23.10 -9.25
N PRO A 98 19.22 -24.41 -9.44
CA PRO A 98 20.49 -24.95 -9.93
C PRO A 98 20.76 -24.63 -11.42
N ASN A 99 19.74 -24.22 -12.18
CA ASN A 99 19.92 -23.80 -13.58
C ASN A 99 20.47 -22.37 -13.73
N VAL A 100 20.59 -21.62 -12.63
CA VAL A 100 21.10 -20.24 -12.65
C VAL A 100 22.60 -20.26 -12.31
N ALA A 101 23.44 -19.89 -13.29
CA ALA A 101 24.88 -19.84 -13.09
C ALA A 101 25.25 -18.87 -11.94
N ALA A 102 26.26 -19.23 -11.13
CA ALA A 102 26.73 -18.45 -9.98
C ALA A 102 26.85 -16.92 -10.18
N PRO A 103 27.33 -16.38 -11.32
CA PRO A 103 27.39 -14.93 -11.54
C PRO A 103 26.02 -14.23 -11.66
N PHE A 104 24.92 -14.98 -11.82
CA PHE A 104 23.56 -14.44 -11.90
C PHE A 104 22.77 -14.56 -10.58
N LYS A 105 23.37 -15.11 -9.52
CA LYS A 105 22.74 -15.13 -8.19
C LYS A 105 22.65 -13.71 -7.65
N ARG A 106 21.42 -13.21 -7.51
CA ARG A 106 21.12 -11.87 -7.01
C ARG A 106 20.92 -11.91 -5.49
N GLU A 107 21.49 -10.94 -4.79
CA GLU A 107 21.24 -10.75 -3.36
C GLU A 107 20.09 -9.77 -3.13
N LEU A 108 19.49 -9.83 -1.93
CA LEU A 108 18.45 -8.87 -1.55
C LEU A 108 19.07 -7.49 -1.32
N GLY A 109 18.71 -6.54 -2.19
CA GLY A 109 19.17 -5.17 -2.07
C GLY A 109 18.55 -4.42 -0.87
N PRO A 110 19.24 -3.41 -0.30
CA PRO A 110 18.76 -2.62 0.83
C PRO A 110 17.41 -1.92 0.57
N ALA A 111 17.13 -1.57 -0.69
CA ALA A 111 15.86 -0.96 -1.09
C ALA A 111 14.62 -1.81 -0.75
N LEU A 112 14.77 -3.14 -0.71
CA LEU A 112 13.66 -4.05 -0.44
C LEU A 112 13.24 -3.99 1.04
N TYR A 113 14.20 -3.87 1.95
CA TYR A 113 13.95 -3.66 3.38
C TYR A 113 13.27 -2.31 3.65
N LEU A 114 13.69 -1.25 2.94
CA LEU A 114 13.02 0.05 3.01
C LEU A 114 11.57 -0.03 2.50
N GLY A 115 11.30 -0.85 1.47
CA GLY A 115 9.96 -1.12 0.99
C GLY A 115 9.05 -1.74 2.04
N TRP A 116 9.55 -2.74 2.79
CA TRP A 116 8.80 -3.35 3.90
C TRP A 116 8.53 -2.34 5.03
N GLY A 117 9.54 -1.53 5.38
CA GLY A 117 9.38 -0.46 6.36
C GLY A 117 8.31 0.56 5.93
N ALA A 118 8.32 0.95 4.65
CA ALA A 118 7.31 1.85 4.08
C ALA A 118 5.90 1.24 4.12
N CYS A 119 5.73 -0.05 3.78
CA CYS A 119 4.45 -0.75 3.92
C CYS A 119 3.92 -0.69 5.35
N LEU A 120 4.77 -1.02 6.34
CA LEU A 120 4.38 -1.00 7.75
C LEU A 120 3.98 0.40 8.20
N LEU A 121 4.73 1.42 7.79
CA LEU A 121 4.45 2.81 8.14
C LEU A 121 3.15 3.31 7.50
N LEU A 122 2.86 2.93 6.25
CA LEU A 122 1.60 3.25 5.56
C LEU A 122 0.40 2.57 6.25
N VAL A 123 0.53 1.30 6.63
CA VAL A 123 -0.53 0.56 7.32
C VAL A 123 -0.80 1.16 8.70
N VAL A 124 0.24 1.38 9.50
CA VAL A 124 0.11 1.98 10.83
C VAL A 124 -0.47 3.40 10.73
N GLY A 125 0.03 4.22 9.80
CA GLY A 125 -0.49 5.57 9.55
C GLY A 125 -1.96 5.57 9.12
N GLY A 126 -2.35 4.66 8.22
CA GLY A 126 -3.73 4.48 7.78
C GLY A 126 -4.66 4.04 8.91
N SER A 127 -4.24 3.08 9.74
CA SER A 127 -4.98 2.63 10.93
C SER A 127 -5.19 3.77 11.92
N LEU A 128 -4.16 4.55 12.22
CA LEU A 128 -4.25 5.68 13.15
C LEU A 128 -5.22 6.76 12.65
N LEU A 129 -5.18 7.10 11.36
CA LEU A 129 -6.11 8.04 10.76
C LEU A 129 -7.55 7.52 10.76
N HIS A 130 -7.73 6.24 10.45
CA HIS A 130 -9.05 5.62 10.45
C HIS A 130 -9.66 5.60 11.86
N VAL A 131 -8.91 5.17 12.86
CA VAL A 131 -9.35 5.14 14.27
C VAL A 131 -9.58 6.56 14.79
N GLY A 132 -8.71 7.51 14.50
CA GLY A 132 -8.84 8.91 14.92
C GLY A 132 -10.03 9.66 14.29
N SER A 133 -10.59 9.13 13.20
CA SER A 133 -11.76 9.69 12.52
C SER A 133 -13.10 9.21 13.09
N SER A 134 -13.11 8.12 13.87
CA SER A 134 -14.32 7.66 14.55
C SER A 134 -14.58 8.48 15.82
N PRO A 135 -15.84 8.86 16.12
CA PRO A 135 -16.18 9.54 17.35
C PRO A 135 -15.82 8.67 18.58
N PRO A 136 -15.46 9.27 19.73
CA PRO A 136 -14.93 8.57 20.92
C PRO A 136 -15.92 7.64 21.66
N GLY A 137 -16.95 7.10 21.00
CA GLY A 137 -17.96 6.21 21.56
C GLY A 137 -17.77 4.71 21.28
N GLY A 138 -16.75 4.31 20.52
CA GLY A 138 -16.53 2.90 20.16
C GLY A 138 -15.06 2.56 20.12
N ARG A 139 -14.45 2.36 21.29
CA ARG A 139 -13.13 1.75 21.40
C ARG A 139 -13.19 0.33 20.84
N VAL A 140 -12.77 0.15 19.60
CA VAL A 140 -12.29 -1.15 19.11
C VAL A 140 -10.80 -1.01 18.85
N LEU A 141 -10.04 -1.03 19.93
CA LEU A 141 -8.79 -1.79 19.99
C LEU A 141 -8.85 -2.55 21.32
N PRO A 142 -8.62 -3.86 21.29
CA PRO A 142 -7.23 -4.29 21.25
C PRO A 142 -6.97 -5.36 20.18
N VAL A 143 -5.88 -5.18 19.45
CA VAL A 143 -5.11 -6.33 18.93
C VAL A 143 -4.01 -6.59 19.96
N PHE A 144 -3.90 -7.86 20.35
CA PHE A 144 -3.09 -8.47 21.42
C PHE A 144 -3.59 -8.34 22.87
N GLY A 145 -4.51 -9.24 23.25
CA GLY A 145 -4.73 -9.63 24.65
C GLY A 145 -6.15 -10.07 24.99
N GLY A 146 -6.35 -11.39 25.15
CA GLY A 146 -7.28 -11.97 26.12
C GLY A 146 -8.79 -11.78 25.93
N ALA A 147 -9.48 -12.91 25.74
CA ALA A 147 -10.92 -13.14 25.84
C ALA A 147 -11.72 -12.21 26.78
N THR A 148 -12.91 -11.76 26.35
CA THR A 148 -14.16 -11.84 27.14
C THR A 148 -15.37 -11.74 26.19
N LYS A 149 -16.30 -12.69 26.35
CA LYS A 149 -17.65 -12.70 25.74
C LYS A 149 -18.41 -11.44 26.15
N ASP A 150 -19.18 -10.84 25.24
CA ASP A 150 -20.62 -10.61 25.44
C ASP A 150 -21.31 -10.12 24.16
N ASN A 151 -22.48 -10.68 23.87
CA ASN A 151 -23.43 -10.25 22.85
C ASN A 151 -24.72 -9.92 23.61
N PRO A 152 -25.33 -8.74 23.41
CA PRO A 152 -26.61 -8.77 22.71
C PRO A 152 -26.83 -7.62 21.71
N GLN A 153 -27.41 -7.99 20.57
CA GLN A 153 -28.20 -7.25 19.59
C GLN A 153 -28.58 -5.78 19.85
N THR A 154 -28.46 -4.94 18.81
CA THR A 154 -29.61 -4.20 18.24
C THR A 154 -29.29 -3.78 16.79
N GLY A 155 -30.11 -4.22 15.82
CA GLY A 155 -30.20 -3.61 14.48
C GLY A 155 -31.01 -2.29 14.52
N PRO A 156 -31.41 -1.68 13.38
CA PRO A 156 -31.46 -2.23 12.02
C PRO A 156 -30.88 -1.33 10.91
N ALA A 157 -30.89 -1.86 9.68
CA ALA A 157 -31.07 -1.16 8.39
C ALA A 157 -29.98 -0.17 7.91
N GLY A 158 -29.51 -0.23 6.67
CA GLY A 158 -30.01 -1.00 5.53
C GLY A 158 -29.07 -0.94 4.32
N GLU A 159 -29.26 -1.93 3.48
CA GLU A 159 -29.03 -1.87 2.04
C GLU A 159 -29.63 -0.59 1.43
N VAL A 160 -28.88 0.06 0.54
CA VAL A 160 -29.38 0.68 -0.70
C VAL A 160 -28.20 0.66 -1.68
N LYS A 161 -28.04 -0.38 -2.51
CA LYS A 161 -28.64 -0.55 -3.85
C LYS A 161 -28.50 0.69 -4.75
N GLN A 162 -27.45 0.68 -5.57
CA GLN A 162 -27.46 0.87 -7.02
C GLN A 162 -28.63 1.65 -7.66
N GLN A 163 -28.26 2.61 -8.54
CA GLN A 163 -29.09 3.20 -9.62
C GLN A 163 -30.27 4.06 -9.12
N GLU A 164 -30.79 5.10 -9.77
CA GLU A 164 -30.76 5.62 -11.13
C GLU A 164 -31.64 6.90 -11.11
N LYS A 165 -31.34 7.88 -11.97
CA LYS A 165 -32.23 8.91 -12.54
C LYS A 165 -33.05 9.87 -11.65
N SER A 166 -32.80 11.15 -11.94
CA SER A 166 -33.78 12.12 -12.46
C SER A 166 -34.78 12.77 -11.49
N PHE A 167 -34.67 14.12 -11.45
CA PHE A 167 -35.78 15.08 -11.62
C PHE A 167 -36.82 15.15 -10.49
N VAL A 168 -36.76 16.21 -9.67
CA VAL A 168 -37.52 17.48 -9.75
C VAL A 168 -36.96 18.41 -8.67
#